data_AF-A0AAU9DHV1-F1
#
_entry.id   AF-A0AAU9DHV1-F1
#
_cell.length_a   1.000
_cell.length_b   1.000
_cell.length_c   1.000
_cell.angle_alpha   90.00
_cell.angle_beta   90.00
_cell.angle_gamma   90.00
#
_symmetry.space_group_name_H-M   'P 1'
#
loop_
_entity.id
_entity.type
_entity.pdbx_description
1 polymer ?
#
loop_
_entity_poly.entity_id
_entity_poly.type
_entity_poly.pdbx_seq_one_letter_code
_entity_poly.pdbx_strand_id
1 'polypeptide(L)'
;MFCPEELTKLKIRLDTFRPLSRAEVIQLEKNVRIEHVWSSAALEGNTLSRSETASIVESGLGATIHGKTIRVTLEILDLNEAYSYMQDLADRKQPLTLKLIRDLNRLVTLQSASEKSEAGVFRQIEGSS
;
A
#
# COMPACT_ATOMS: atom_id res chain seq x y z
N MET A 1 9.39 -5.13 -24.53
CA MET A 1 8.15 -4.43 -24.95
C MET A 1 7.00 -5.38 -24.73
N PHE A 2 6.08 -5.09 -23.80
CA PHE A 2 4.94 -5.97 -23.50
C PHE A 2 3.90 -5.88 -24.64
N CYS A 3 3.44 -7.02 -25.16
CA CYS A 3 2.37 -7.08 -26.15
C CYS A 3 1.01 -7.06 -25.43
N PRO A 4 0.11 -6.09 -25.71
CA PRO A 4 -1.21 -6.00 -25.07
C PRO A 4 -2.09 -7.25 -25.22
N GLU A 5 -1.90 -8.02 -26.30
CA GLU A 5 -2.65 -9.26 -26.55
C GLU A 5 -2.31 -10.35 -25.52
N GLU A 6 -1.04 -10.46 -25.11
CA GLU A 6 -0.61 -11.47 -24.14
C GLU A 6 -1.15 -11.18 -22.73
N LEU A 7 -1.18 -9.90 -22.33
CA LEU A 7 -1.82 -9.46 -21.08
C LEU A 7 -3.31 -9.81 -21.07
N THR A 8 -3.99 -9.61 -22.20
CA THR A 8 -5.41 -9.94 -22.35
C THR A 8 -5.65 -11.44 -22.22
N LYS A 9 -4.83 -12.28 -22.88
CA LYS A 9 -4.91 -13.75 -22.77
C LYS A 9 -4.69 -14.23 -21.35
N LEU A 10 -3.68 -13.69 -20.65
CA LEU A 10 -3.39 -14.03 -19.26
C LEU A 10 -4.55 -13.63 -18.34
N LYS A 11 -5.16 -12.46 -18.55
CA LYS A 11 -6.32 -12.02 -17.77
C LYS A 11 -7.53 -12.94 -18.00
N ILE A 12 -7.83 -13.30 -19.24
CA ILE A 12 -8.94 -14.23 -19.55
C ILE A 12 -8.72 -15.57 -18.84
N ARG A 13 -7.50 -16.12 -18.92
CA ARG A 13 -7.15 -17.36 -18.23
C ARG A 13 -7.24 -17.23 -16.71
N LEU A 14 -6.82 -16.10 -16.13
CA LEU A 14 -6.95 -15.86 -14.70
C LEU A 14 -8.42 -15.82 -14.25
N ASP A 15 -9.29 -15.22 -15.06
CA ASP A 15 -10.70 -15.08 -14.76
C ASP A 15 -11.43 -16.45 -14.76
N THR A 16 -10.88 -17.50 -15.41
CA THR A 16 -11.47 -18.87 -15.38
C THR A 16 -11.34 -19.58 -14.03
N PHE A 17 -10.51 -19.08 -13.11
CA PHE A 17 -10.33 -19.68 -11.78
C PHE A 17 -11.36 -19.17 -10.75
N ARG A 18 -12.32 -18.33 -11.17
CA ARG A 18 -13.39 -17.81 -10.29
C ARG A 18 -14.66 -18.66 -10.40
N PRO A 19 -15.49 -18.74 -9.34
CA PRO A 19 -15.31 -18.08 -8.04
C PRO A 19 -14.30 -18.82 -7.16
N LEU A 20 -13.54 -18.05 -6.38
CA LEU A 20 -12.71 -18.59 -5.31
C LEU A 20 -13.57 -18.85 -4.08
N SER A 21 -13.18 -19.83 -3.26
CA SER A 21 -13.80 -20.02 -1.94
C SER A 21 -13.49 -18.84 -1.03
N ARG A 22 -14.34 -18.63 -0.01
CA ARG A 22 -14.14 -17.56 0.98
C ARG A 22 -12.76 -17.63 1.66
N ALA A 23 -12.29 -18.84 1.97
CA ALA A 23 -10.98 -19.03 2.60
C ALA A 23 -9.84 -18.62 1.66
N GLU A 24 -9.93 -18.98 0.37
CA GLU A 24 -8.95 -18.58 -0.63
C GLU A 24 -8.92 -17.06 -0.84
N VAL A 25 -10.09 -16.41 -0.89
CA VAL A 25 -10.19 -14.94 -1.00
C VAL A 25 -9.49 -14.26 0.17
N ILE A 26 -9.82 -14.65 1.41
CA ILE A 26 -9.21 -14.06 2.62
C ILE A 26 -7.69 -14.23 2.60
N GLN A 27 -7.21 -15.44 2.26
CA GLN A 27 -5.78 -15.72 2.23
C GLN A 27 -5.07 -14.94 1.12
N LEU A 28 -5.70 -14.82 -0.06
CA LEU A 28 -5.16 -14.06 -1.18
C LEU A 28 -5.08 -12.57 -0.85
N GLU A 29 -6.15 -11.99 -0.30
CA GLU A 29 -6.19 -10.59 0.11
C GLU A 29 -5.11 -10.26 1.15
N LYS A 30 -4.93 -11.14 2.15
CA LYS A 30 -3.85 -11.03 3.14
C LYS A 30 -2.47 -11.01 2.45
N ASN A 31 -2.23 -11.96 1.54
CA ASN A 31 -0.94 -12.06 0.86
C ASN A 31 -0.68 -10.85 -0.05
N VAL A 32 -1.67 -10.44 -0.85
CA VAL A 32 -1.56 -9.29 -1.75
C VAL A 32 -1.29 -8.00 -0.96
N ARG A 33 -1.95 -7.82 0.18
CA ARG A 33 -1.68 -6.68 1.08
C ARG A 33 -0.25 -6.68 1.58
N ILE A 34 0.25 -7.81 2.09
CA ILE A 34 1.63 -7.93 2.58
C ILE A 34 2.63 -7.64 1.45
N GLU A 35 2.44 -8.22 0.27
CA GLU A 35 3.30 -7.96 -0.89
C GLU A 35 3.31 -6.48 -1.27
N HIS A 36 2.14 -5.85 -1.31
CA HIS A 36 2.01 -4.45 -1.68
C HIS A 36 2.75 -3.54 -0.70
N VAL A 37 2.53 -3.72 0.60
CA VAL A 37 3.18 -2.92 1.64
C VAL A 37 4.69 -3.14 1.64
N TRP A 38 5.13 -4.41 1.59
CA TRP A 38 6.56 -4.75 1.58
C TRP A 38 7.28 -4.19 0.35
N SER A 39 6.73 -4.43 -0.85
CA SER A 39 7.36 -3.97 -2.09
C SER A 39 7.38 -2.44 -2.20
N SER A 40 6.33 -1.75 -1.75
CA SER A 40 6.30 -0.28 -1.73
C SER A 40 7.36 0.29 -0.79
N ALA A 41 7.44 -0.24 0.44
CA ALA A 41 8.45 0.19 1.40
C ALA A 41 9.88 -0.11 0.91
N ALA A 42 10.10 -1.26 0.27
CA ALA A 42 11.40 -1.61 -0.30
C ALA A 42 11.81 -0.66 -1.45
N LEU A 43 10.87 -0.23 -2.29
CA LEU A 43 11.11 0.79 -3.32
C LEU A 43 11.46 2.16 -2.73
N GLU A 44 10.92 2.48 -1.56
CA GLU A 44 11.26 3.69 -0.80
C GLU A 44 12.58 3.57 -0.01
N GLY A 45 13.25 2.40 -0.08
CA GLY A 45 14.56 2.17 0.51
C GLY A 45 14.54 1.47 1.88
N ASN A 46 13.38 0.99 2.33
CA ASN A 46 13.29 0.20 3.55
C ASN A 46 13.96 -1.18 3.36
N THR A 47 14.54 -1.71 4.44
CA THR A 47 15.31 -2.97 4.45
C THR A 47 14.64 -4.08 5.24
N LEU A 48 13.35 -3.94 5.56
CA LEU A 48 12.55 -5.02 6.13
C LEU A 48 12.38 -6.15 5.12
N SER A 49 12.56 -7.37 5.61
CA SER A 49 12.13 -8.55 4.89
C SER A 49 10.61 -8.61 4.80
N ARG A 50 10.12 -9.38 3.83
CA ARG A 50 8.70 -9.69 3.68
C ARG A 50 8.09 -10.25 4.97
N SER A 51 8.81 -11.14 5.66
CA SER A 51 8.34 -11.77 6.90
C SER A 51 8.25 -10.78 8.07
N GLU A 52 9.21 -9.85 8.19
CA GLU A 52 9.14 -8.78 9.20
C GLU A 52 7.99 -7.82 8.89
N THR A 53 7.78 -7.48 7.62
CA THR A 53 6.64 -6.67 7.18
C THR A 53 5.31 -7.36 7.49
N ALA A 54 5.20 -8.66 7.20
CA ALA A 54 4.03 -9.46 7.55
C ALA A 54 3.74 -9.44 9.06
N SER A 55 4.79 -9.58 9.88
CA SER A 55 4.67 -9.51 11.35
C SER A 55 4.10 -8.18 11.81
N ILE A 56 4.57 -7.06 11.24
CA ILE A 56 4.06 -5.71 11.53
C ILE A 56 2.60 -5.55 11.08
N VAL A 57 2.27 -5.97 9.86
CA VAL A 57 0.90 -5.88 9.32
C VAL A 57 -0.10 -6.69 10.17
N GLU A 58 0.33 -7.84 10.71
CA GLU A 58 -0.52 -8.73 11.48
C GLU A 58 -0.63 -8.34 12.96
N SER A 59 0.49 -7.92 13.58
CA SER A 59 0.58 -7.67 15.03
C SER A 59 0.54 -6.18 15.40
N GLY A 60 0.56 -5.29 14.41
CA GLY A 60 0.56 -3.84 14.61
C GLY A 60 1.79 -3.37 15.39
N LEU A 61 1.57 -2.40 16.28
CA LEU A 61 2.58 -1.86 17.20
C LEU A 61 3.19 -2.91 18.16
N GLY A 62 2.56 -4.08 18.32
CA GLY A 62 3.10 -5.17 19.11
C GLY A 62 4.27 -5.91 18.44
N ALA A 63 4.49 -5.68 17.14
CA ALA A 63 5.63 -6.25 16.43
C ALA A 63 6.94 -5.54 16.84
N THR A 64 7.84 -6.29 17.46
CA THR A 64 9.21 -5.83 17.74
C THR A 64 10.17 -6.43 16.72
N ILE A 65 10.74 -5.60 15.85
CA ILE A 65 11.74 -6.04 14.87
C ILE A 65 13.14 -5.69 15.37
N HIS A 66 13.96 -6.71 15.56
CA HIS A 66 15.32 -6.53 16.09
C HIS A 66 16.16 -5.65 15.17
N GLY A 67 16.84 -4.65 15.74
CA GLY A 67 17.74 -3.76 15.00
C GLY A 67 17.06 -2.74 14.08
N LYS A 68 15.73 -2.61 14.13
CA LYS A 68 14.97 -1.58 13.38
C LYS A 68 14.43 -0.52 14.34
N THR A 69 14.28 0.70 13.83
CA THR A 69 13.70 1.80 14.60
C THR A 69 12.18 1.69 14.64
N ILE A 70 11.55 2.29 15.66
CA ILE A 70 10.09 2.39 15.72
C ILE A 70 9.52 3.16 14.51
N ARG A 71 10.28 4.13 13.97
CA ARG A 71 9.88 4.90 12.78
C ARG A 71 9.61 3.97 11.59
N VAL A 72 10.48 2.99 11.34
CA VAL A 72 10.30 2.00 10.27
C VAL A 72 9.01 1.21 10.46
N THR A 73 8.70 0.79 11.69
CA THR A 73 7.42 0.11 11.97
C THR A 73 6.23 1.03 11.68
N LEU A 74 6.31 2.30 12.07
CA LEU A 74 5.25 3.28 11.83
C LEU A 74 5.04 3.54 10.33
N GLU A 75 6.09 3.65 9.52
CA GLU A 75 6.00 3.80 8.07
C GLU A 75 5.28 2.61 7.40
N ILE A 76 5.55 1.38 7.86
CA ILE A 76 4.85 0.19 7.39
C ILE A 76 3.36 0.21 7.77
N LEU A 77 3.04 0.68 8.98
CA LEU A 77 1.66 0.79 9.43
C LEU A 77 0.88 1.85 8.65
N ASP A 78 1.50 3.00 8.36
CA ASP A 78 0.97 4.07 7.51
C ASP A 78 0.65 3.54 6.09
N LEU A 79 1.59 2.83 5.46
CA LEU A 79 1.37 2.20 4.15
C LEU A 79 0.23 1.17 4.18
N ASN A 80 0.16 0.37 5.23
CA ASN A 80 -0.89 -0.63 5.43
C ASN A 80 -2.27 0.02 5.63
N GLU A 81 -2.34 1.13 6.35
CA GLU A 81 -3.55 1.93 6.52
C GLU A 81 -3.99 2.56 5.20
N ALA A 82 -3.05 3.14 4.45
CA ALA A 82 -3.31 3.71 3.13
C ALA A 82 -3.84 2.65 2.14
N TYR A 83 -3.27 1.45 2.14
CA TYR A 83 -3.76 0.33 1.32
C TYR A 83 -5.20 -0.05 1.70
N SER A 84 -5.48 -0.13 2.99
CA SER A 84 -6.83 -0.47 3.49
C SER A 84 -7.84 0.62 3.10
N TYR A 85 -7.48 1.89 3.22
CA TYR A 85 -8.30 3.01 2.78
C TYR A 85 -8.55 2.98 1.26
N MET A 86 -7.53 2.69 0.45
CA MET A 86 -7.68 2.52 -0.99
C MET A 86 -8.63 1.38 -1.35
N GLN A 87 -8.52 0.22 -0.69
CA GLN A 87 -9.43 -0.90 -0.90
C GLN A 87 -10.89 -0.53 -0.58
N ASP A 88 -11.13 0.14 0.55
CA ASP A 88 -12.46 0.62 0.93
C ASP A 88 -13.06 1.57 -0.11
N LEU A 89 -12.25 2.46 -0.69
CA LEU A 89 -12.68 3.36 -1.76
C LEU A 89 -13.07 2.59 -3.04
N ALA A 90 -12.27 1.57 -3.40
CA ALA A 90 -12.51 0.73 -4.56
C ALA A 90 -13.80 -0.10 -4.41
N ASP A 91 -14.01 -0.72 -3.25
CA ASP A 91 -15.19 -1.52 -2.94
C ASP A 91 -16.48 -0.69 -2.99
N ARG A 92 -16.42 0.54 -2.50
CA ARG A 92 -17.53 1.50 -2.56
C ARG A 92 -17.70 2.14 -3.93
N LYS A 93 -16.81 1.86 -4.89
CA LYS A 93 -16.76 2.47 -6.23
C LYS A 93 -16.75 4.00 -6.16
N GLN A 94 -16.03 4.54 -5.19
CA GLN A 94 -15.99 5.97 -4.97
C GLN A 94 -15.30 6.67 -6.15
N PRO A 95 -15.88 7.73 -6.73
CA PRO A 95 -15.23 8.50 -7.78
C PRO A 95 -13.90 9.07 -7.31
N LEU A 96 -12.85 8.94 -8.13
CA LEU A 96 -11.56 9.51 -7.82
C LEU A 96 -11.66 11.04 -7.82
N THR A 97 -11.27 11.67 -6.71
CA THR A 97 -11.24 13.12 -6.56
C THR A 97 -9.88 13.58 -6.05
N LEU A 98 -9.55 14.85 -6.27
CA LEU A 98 -8.33 15.45 -5.72
C LEU A 98 -8.26 15.32 -4.21
N LYS A 99 -9.40 15.39 -3.51
CA LYS A 99 -9.45 15.18 -2.06
C LYS A 99 -8.97 13.78 -1.69
N LEU A 100 -9.48 12.74 -2.35
CA LEU A 100 -9.08 11.36 -2.07
C LEU A 100 -7.60 11.10 -2.36
N ILE A 101 -7.06 11.70 -3.43
CA ILE A 101 -5.63 11.61 -3.75
C ILE A 101 -4.80 12.23 -2.61
N ARG A 102 -5.22 13.40 -2.10
CA ARG A 102 -4.55 14.07 -0.97
C ARG A 102 -4.69 13.28 0.33
N ASP A 103 -5.86 12.70 0.59
CA ASP A 103 -6.10 11.87 1.77
C ASP A 103 -5.21 10.62 1.76
N LEU A 104 -5.11 9.92 0.62
CA LEU A 104 -4.18 8.79 0.44
C LEU A 104 -2.71 9.20 0.63
N ASN A 105 -2.29 10.31 0.01
CA ASN A 105 -0.92 10.80 0.19
C ASN A 105 -0.63 11.13 1.65
N ARG A 106 -1.59 11.75 2.36
CA ARG A 106 -1.44 12.05 3.79
C ARG A 106 -1.22 10.79 4.62
N LEU A 107 -1.97 9.72 4.35
CA LEU A 107 -1.83 8.46 5.07
C LEU A 107 -0.45 7.82 4.86
N VAL A 108 0.06 7.82 3.62
CA VAL A 108 1.38 7.21 3.31
C VAL A 108 2.55 8.03 3.85
N THR A 109 2.42 9.35 3.92
CA THR A 109 3.56 10.24 4.17
C THR A 109 3.63 10.81 5.58
N LEU A 110 2.66 10.51 6.46
CA LEU A 110 2.54 11.19 7.76
C LEU A 110 3.79 11.02 8.63
N GLN A 111 4.41 9.84 8.61
CA GLN A 111 5.60 9.54 9.43
C GLN A 111 6.93 9.75 8.68
N SER A 112 6.91 9.71 7.35
CA SER A 112 8.09 9.88 6.50
C SER A 112 8.33 11.33 6.06
N ALA A 113 7.31 12.19 6.11
CA ALA A 113 7.44 13.61 5.79
C ALA A 113 8.41 14.32 6.75
N SER A 114 9.11 15.32 6.21
CA SER A 114 10.02 16.15 7.01
C SER A 114 9.24 17.00 8.00
N GLU A 115 8.12 17.58 7.53
CA GLU A 115 7.15 18.29 8.35
C GLU A 115 5.76 17.69 8.18
N LYS A 116 5.04 17.45 9.29
CA LYS A 116 3.69 16.84 9.25
C LYS A 116 2.68 17.68 8.45
N SER A 117 2.90 18.98 8.34
CA SER A 117 2.08 19.89 7.55
C SER A 117 2.19 19.66 6.04
N GLU A 118 3.22 18.95 5.56
CA GLU A 118 3.42 18.65 4.13
C GLU A 118 2.59 17.44 3.68
N ALA A 119 2.18 16.57 4.60
CA ALA A 119 1.45 15.35 4.29
C ALA A 119 0.08 15.67 3.66
N GLY A 120 -0.15 15.20 2.43
CA GLY A 120 -1.38 15.48 1.68
C GLY A 120 -1.43 16.88 1.06
N VAL A 121 -0.31 17.60 0.96
CA VAL A 121 -0.23 18.93 0.33
C VAL A 121 0.57 18.83 -0.97
N PHE A 122 0.07 19.47 -2.04
CA PHE A 122 0.85 19.56 -3.27
C PHE A 122 2.09 20.41 -3.03
N ARG A 123 3.24 19.93 -3.50
CA ARG A 123 4.49 20.67 -3.45
C ARG A 123 4.31 22.04 -4.10
N GLN A 124 4.58 23.10 -3.34
CA GLN A 124 4.74 24.43 -3.90
C GLN A 124 6.18 24.56 -4.38
N ILE A 125 6.35 24.86 -5.66
CA ILE A 125 7.64 25.18 -6.26
C ILE A 125 7.60 26.70 -6.44
N GLU A 126 8.51 27.44 -5.81
CA GLU A 126 8.64 28.87 -6.11
C GLU A 126 8.96 29.03 -7.61
N GLY A 127 8.07 29.70 -8.36
CA GLY A 127 8.29 29.99 -9.79
C GLY A 127 7.12 29.76 -10.75
N SER A 128 5.96 29.29 -10.30
CA SER A 128 4.77 29.19 -11.15
C SER A 128 3.81 30.35 -10.88
N SER A 129 4.15 31.54 -11.36
CA SER A 129 3.20 32.65 -11.59
C SER A 129 2.68 32.60 -13.02
#